data_AF-A0A8J3JRI7-F1
#
_entry.id   AF-A0A8J3JRI7-F1
#
_cell.length_a   1.000
_cell.length_b   1.000
_cell.length_c   1.000
_cell.angle_alpha   90.00
_cell.angle_beta   90.00
_cell.angle_gamma   90.00
#
_symmetry.space_group_name_H-M   'P 1'
#
loop_
_entity.id
_entity.type
_entity.pdbx_description
1 polymer ?
#
loop_
_entity_poly.entity_id
_entity_poly.type
_entity_poly.pdbx_seq_one_letter_code
_entity_poly.pdbx_strand_id
1 'polypeptide(L)'
;MSDVPAPSDVLDAYQGLPIRLDASTLDLSGDLIACGDEALFETVRQLGDDLGRPVARVSTADGRLPDGSEPSSVLLFALRHGFSAELARRWVDSSLRSGIPLGLVLVDDVADARFQASKLRLAHTRILPGDDGVIDSIGGFCGKSDDLAAARPERLSSVLASPWRMLGIVGHSDLGHMGLGSHLICGATGPEQSAGRPLADGCDPDRGVCRCMTQYLRTAVPAASLRAAVVALMGCMTFDAATNEFSSTNSLCASALRGRPVAVIAMLGDLDPRFDAVGQCARSLAEGLSLGAAVQRLNRGHQIPTGYGFALVGDPALRFAPGAPAAAEVTPAGAADCGDLAAPLLDRCREALGHGRRADRIRRVLLKVSDRSLNDELEDALEALDRAREQVDDAAWSAVELLHENVDHRIWQDPGRLMTRLDKAIGRWDEAFAAAAALVPGNDMYLALHAFHRLDSHGLEGSCPRCGSELGVFRYTDPELAHWQRIAAKCWQCGPIREAAQSGPDLSIAVSGTYEPGASMRPRLTARAAPEWQDRAGHLVVVLHDRLTEEVLSTFQAECTLAELPDIVLETAAKGRSDLQIVWAVWVSGMTVSFTATRVPVTRTIY
;
A
#
# COMPACT_ATOMS: atom_id res chain seq x y z
N MET A 1 9.44 -18.86 -14.80
CA MET A 1 10.17 -17.65 -14.35
C MET A 1 11.69 -17.87 -14.33
N SER A 2 12.23 -18.79 -15.15
CA SER A 2 13.59 -19.36 -15.00
C SER A 2 14.74 -18.52 -15.57
N ASP A 3 14.57 -17.22 -15.79
CA ASP A 3 15.56 -16.36 -16.49
C ASP A 3 16.31 -15.42 -15.53
N VAL A 4 16.57 -15.84 -14.29
CA VAL A 4 17.51 -15.12 -13.42
C VAL A 4 18.93 -15.43 -13.92
N PRO A 5 19.69 -14.43 -14.41
CA PRO A 5 21.02 -14.68 -14.93
C PRO A 5 21.98 -15.09 -13.79
N ALA A 6 22.91 -16.00 -14.07
CA ALA A 6 23.95 -16.30 -13.11
C ALA A 6 24.89 -15.09 -12.95
N PRO A 7 25.54 -14.91 -11.78
CA PRO A 7 26.50 -13.83 -11.58
C PRO A 7 27.59 -13.75 -12.66
N SER A 8 28.08 -14.90 -13.14
CA SER A 8 29.04 -14.98 -14.25
C SER A 8 28.48 -14.38 -15.54
N ASP A 9 27.24 -14.70 -15.90
CA ASP A 9 26.61 -14.23 -17.13
C ASP A 9 26.44 -12.71 -17.11
N VAL A 10 26.15 -12.15 -15.93
CA VAL A 10 26.07 -10.69 -15.73
C VAL A 10 27.45 -10.07 -15.93
N LEU A 11 28.49 -10.59 -15.28
CA LEU A 11 29.84 -10.03 -15.40
C LEU A 11 30.38 -10.14 -16.84
N ASP A 12 30.14 -11.26 -17.53
CA ASP A 12 30.55 -11.47 -18.92
C ASP A 12 29.82 -10.49 -19.85
N ALA A 13 28.54 -10.22 -19.62
CA ALA A 13 27.79 -9.20 -20.36
C ALA A 13 28.43 -7.81 -20.21
N TYR A 14 28.88 -7.43 -19.00
CA TYR A 14 29.59 -6.17 -18.77
C TYR A 14 30.98 -6.15 -19.39
N GLN A 15 31.72 -7.25 -19.34
CA GLN A 15 33.05 -7.35 -19.95
C GLN A 15 33.01 -7.22 -21.48
N GLY A 16 31.93 -7.70 -22.10
CA GLY A 16 31.67 -7.58 -23.53
C GLY A 16 31.36 -6.15 -24.00
N LEU A 17 31.11 -5.20 -23.08
CA LEU A 17 30.81 -3.82 -23.44
C LEU A 17 32.06 -3.04 -23.89
N PRO A 18 31.90 -2.01 -24.75
CA PRO A 18 33.01 -1.16 -25.16
C PRO A 18 33.69 -0.48 -23.96
N ILE A 19 35.02 -0.32 -24.03
CA ILE A 19 35.79 0.43 -23.02
C ILE A 19 35.50 1.91 -23.16
N ARG A 20 35.31 2.60 -22.03
CA ARG A 20 35.20 4.06 -21.99
C ARG A 20 36.57 4.67 -22.27
N LEU A 21 36.76 5.23 -23.46
CA LEU A 21 38.06 5.77 -23.92
C LEU A 21 38.63 6.86 -22.99
N ASP A 22 37.74 7.60 -22.30
CA ASP A 22 38.11 8.64 -21.34
C ASP A 22 38.07 8.18 -19.86
N ALA A 23 38.10 6.86 -19.58
CA ALA A 23 38.06 6.36 -18.19
C ALA A 23 39.21 6.91 -17.32
N SER A 24 40.34 7.30 -17.93
CA SER A 24 41.47 7.97 -17.26
C SER A 24 41.17 9.40 -16.77
N THR A 25 39.98 9.95 -17.06
CA THR A 25 39.57 11.32 -16.66
C THR A 25 38.58 11.37 -15.49
N LEU A 26 38.03 10.23 -15.06
CA LEU A 26 37.20 10.16 -13.85
C LEU A 26 38.11 10.03 -12.63
N ASP A 27 38.59 11.17 -12.14
CA ASP A 27 39.25 11.24 -10.85
C ASP A 27 38.23 10.98 -9.73
N LEU A 28 38.25 9.77 -9.19
CA LEU A 28 37.43 9.33 -8.07
C LEU A 28 38.14 9.47 -6.72
N SER A 29 39.33 10.09 -6.67
CA SER A 29 40.10 10.19 -5.42
C SER A 29 39.38 11.00 -4.32
N GLY A 30 38.43 11.86 -4.72
CA GLY A 30 37.53 12.59 -3.82
C GLY A 30 36.30 11.80 -3.35
N ASP A 31 36.02 10.61 -3.89
CA ASP A 31 34.84 9.80 -3.56
C ASP A 31 35.17 8.68 -2.56
N LEU A 32 34.48 8.65 -1.43
CA LEU A 32 34.76 7.70 -0.34
C LEU A 32 33.97 6.39 -0.52
N ILE A 33 34.61 5.25 -0.25
CA ILE A 33 33.89 4.00 0.02
C ILE A 33 33.90 3.74 1.53
N ALA A 34 32.72 3.74 2.13
CA ALA A 34 32.52 3.43 3.54
C ALA A 34 32.18 1.95 3.71
N CYS A 35 32.90 1.24 4.57
CA CYS A 35 32.66 -0.16 4.89
C CYS A 35 32.05 -0.28 6.30
N GLY A 36 30.83 -0.80 6.37
CA GLY A 36 30.08 -0.99 7.60
C GLY A 36 30.41 -2.25 8.38
N ASP A 37 30.94 -3.27 7.70
CA ASP A 37 31.11 -4.61 8.23
C ASP A 37 32.52 -5.13 7.98
N GLU A 38 33.20 -5.60 9.03
CA GLU A 38 34.60 -6.04 8.94
C GLU A 38 34.78 -7.21 7.96
N ALA A 39 33.79 -8.12 7.86
CA ALA A 39 33.82 -9.24 6.94
C ALA A 39 33.90 -8.82 5.46
N LEU A 40 33.44 -7.62 5.13
CA LEU A 40 33.45 -7.09 3.76
C LEU A 40 34.72 -6.29 3.44
N PHE A 41 35.51 -5.90 4.45
CA PHE A 41 36.53 -4.86 4.32
C PHE A 41 37.57 -5.15 3.24
N GLU A 42 38.09 -6.37 3.13
CA GLU A 42 39.08 -6.71 2.10
C GLU A 42 38.52 -6.59 0.67
N THR A 43 37.25 -6.95 0.47
CA THR A 43 36.59 -6.82 -0.84
C THR A 43 36.38 -5.35 -1.18
N VAL A 44 35.96 -4.55 -0.19
CA VAL A 44 35.77 -3.10 -0.34
C VAL A 44 37.09 -2.38 -0.56
N ARG A 45 38.16 -2.78 0.14
CA ARG A 45 39.51 -2.25 -0.04
C ARG A 45 40.02 -2.51 -1.45
N GLN A 46 39.86 -3.74 -1.97
CA GLN A 46 40.23 -4.06 -3.35
C GLN A 46 39.45 -3.22 -4.37
N LEU A 47 38.16 -3.00 -4.15
CA LEU A 47 37.36 -2.11 -5.00
C LEU A 47 37.88 -0.66 -4.95
N GLY A 48 38.24 -0.18 -3.75
CA GLY A 48 38.86 1.13 -3.56
C GLY A 48 40.17 1.27 -4.32
N ASP A 49 41.07 0.29 -4.21
CA ASP A 49 42.34 0.25 -4.94
C ASP A 49 42.10 0.23 -6.47
N ASP A 50 41.15 -0.59 -6.94
CA ASP A 50 40.81 -0.71 -8.36
C ASP A 50 40.20 0.58 -8.95
N LEU A 51 39.48 1.37 -8.13
CA LEU A 51 38.83 2.63 -8.53
C LEU A 51 39.64 3.88 -8.16
N GLY A 52 40.74 3.75 -7.43
CA GLY A 52 41.50 4.89 -6.90
C GLY A 52 40.75 5.69 -5.82
N ARG A 53 39.85 5.04 -5.06
CA ARG A 53 39.00 5.66 -4.03
C ARG A 53 39.52 5.37 -2.63
N PRO A 54 39.54 6.37 -1.71
CA PRO A 54 39.80 6.09 -0.30
C PRO A 54 38.72 5.19 0.30
N VAL A 55 39.13 4.33 1.23
CA VAL A 55 38.24 3.43 1.97
C VAL A 55 38.31 3.72 3.46
N ALA A 56 37.15 3.90 4.10
CA ALA A 56 37.03 4.11 5.54
C ALA A 56 36.11 3.06 6.17
N ARG A 57 36.45 2.65 7.39
CA ARG A 57 35.54 1.87 8.24
C ARG A 57 34.55 2.81 8.92
N VAL A 58 33.27 2.44 8.95
CA VAL A 58 32.22 3.22 9.61
C VAL A 58 31.31 2.32 10.44
N SER A 59 30.68 2.89 11.47
CA SER A 59 29.58 2.23 12.18
C SER A 59 28.29 2.44 11.38
N THR A 60 27.67 1.36 10.90
CA THR A 60 26.37 1.45 10.22
C THR A 60 25.26 1.95 11.14
N ALA A 61 25.33 1.59 12.43
CA ALA A 61 24.34 1.93 13.46
C ALA A 61 24.23 3.44 13.72
N ASP A 62 25.29 4.20 13.48
CA ASP A 62 25.32 5.64 13.73
C ASP A 62 24.42 6.41 12.76
N GLY A 63 24.10 5.84 11.59
CA GLY A 63 23.18 6.46 10.63
C GLY A 63 23.67 7.78 10.04
N ARG A 64 24.98 8.05 10.05
CA ARG A 64 25.56 9.34 9.65
C ARG A 64 26.86 9.17 8.89
N LEU A 65 27.12 10.12 8.00
CA LEU A 65 28.39 10.20 7.27
C LEU A 65 29.56 10.49 8.24
N PRO A 66 30.77 9.98 7.96
CA PRO A 66 31.93 10.18 8.83
C PRO A 66 32.35 11.66 8.93
N ASP A 67 32.63 12.11 10.15
CA ASP A 67 33.11 13.47 10.43
C ASP A 67 34.58 13.65 9.99
N GLY A 68 34.94 14.80 9.40
CA GLY A 68 36.34 15.22 9.20
C GLY A 68 36.93 15.06 7.79
N SER A 69 36.19 14.50 6.84
CA SER A 69 36.48 14.59 5.40
C SER A 69 35.24 15.11 4.67
N GLU A 70 35.42 15.96 3.65
CA GLU A 70 34.34 16.41 2.75
C GLU A 70 34.41 15.61 1.44
N PRO A 71 34.03 14.31 1.43
CA PRO A 71 34.05 13.54 0.20
C PRO A 71 33.02 14.09 -0.80
N SER A 72 33.32 13.94 -2.08
CA SER A 72 32.43 14.34 -3.18
C SER A 72 31.20 13.43 -3.29
N SER A 73 31.31 12.17 -2.84
CA SER A 73 30.21 11.25 -2.63
C SER A 73 30.64 10.10 -1.70
N VAL A 74 29.67 9.37 -1.13
CA VAL A 74 29.92 8.21 -0.27
C VAL A 74 29.16 6.98 -0.77
N LEU A 75 29.89 5.90 -1.02
CA LEU A 75 29.33 4.57 -1.26
C LEU A 75 29.42 3.74 0.01
N LEU A 76 28.29 3.40 0.62
CA LEU A 76 28.24 2.57 1.82
C LEU A 76 28.06 1.09 1.45
N PHE A 77 29.02 0.25 1.80
CA PHE A 77 28.91 -1.21 1.76
C PHE A 77 28.55 -1.76 3.14
N ALA A 78 27.48 -2.56 3.22
CA ALA A 78 27.05 -3.19 4.46
C ALA A 78 26.35 -4.53 4.22
N LEU A 79 26.32 -5.39 5.22
CA LEU A 79 25.54 -6.63 5.22
C LEU A 79 24.05 -6.31 5.36
N ARG A 80 23.21 -6.88 4.48
CA ARG A 80 21.78 -6.59 4.40
C ARG A 80 21.04 -6.87 5.71
N HIS A 81 21.39 -7.96 6.41
CA HIS A 81 20.72 -8.35 7.67
C HIS A 81 20.98 -7.37 8.83
N GLY A 82 22.01 -6.52 8.74
CA GLY A 82 22.30 -5.48 9.72
C GLY A 82 21.67 -4.12 9.39
N PHE A 83 20.91 -4.02 8.28
CA PHE A 83 20.45 -2.76 7.73
C PHE A 83 18.91 -2.71 7.61
N SER A 84 18.29 -1.71 8.22
CA SER A 84 16.83 -1.52 8.17
C SER A 84 16.44 -0.33 7.28
N ALA A 85 15.17 -0.26 6.89
CA ALA A 85 14.66 0.90 6.14
C ALA A 85 14.83 2.19 6.95
N GLU A 86 14.59 2.15 8.26
CA GLU A 86 14.81 3.28 9.15
C GLU A 86 16.28 3.70 9.22
N LEU A 87 17.22 2.74 9.17
CA LEU A 87 18.63 3.06 9.11
C LEU A 87 18.99 3.73 7.77
N ALA A 88 18.46 3.21 6.66
CA ALA A 88 18.61 3.82 5.34
C ALA A 88 18.11 5.28 5.33
N ARG A 89 16.95 5.53 5.96
CA ARG A 89 16.38 6.87 6.13
C ARG A 89 17.33 7.83 6.85
N ARG A 90 17.93 7.40 7.96
CA ARG A 90 18.91 8.22 8.70
C ARG A 90 20.14 8.57 7.86
N TRP A 91 20.66 7.59 7.13
CA TRP A 91 21.78 7.81 6.22
C TRP A 91 21.44 8.78 5.08
N VAL A 92 20.26 8.64 4.45
CA VAL A 92 19.78 9.57 3.41
C VAL A 92 19.55 10.98 3.96
N ASP A 93 18.97 11.10 5.15
CA ASP A 93 18.77 12.37 5.85
C ASP A 93 20.13 13.06 6.16
N SER A 94 21.11 12.29 6.64
CA SER A 94 22.49 12.77 6.83
C SER A 94 23.13 13.25 5.52
N SER A 95 22.91 12.52 4.43
CA SER A 95 23.39 12.88 3.08
C SER A 95 22.77 14.18 2.58
N LEU A 96 21.47 14.38 2.79
CA LEU A 96 20.79 15.60 2.36
C LEU A 96 21.23 16.83 3.17
N ARG A 97 21.38 16.69 4.50
CA ARG A 97 21.86 17.78 5.36
C ARG A 97 23.28 18.22 5.04
N SER A 98 24.17 17.28 4.73
CA SER A 98 25.57 17.56 4.37
C SER A 98 25.74 17.98 2.91
N GLY A 99 24.74 17.71 2.07
CA GLY A 99 24.86 17.92 0.62
C GLY A 99 25.78 16.89 -0.06
N ILE A 100 26.24 15.85 0.63
CA ILE A 100 27.13 14.81 0.10
C ILE A 100 26.30 13.66 -0.48
N PRO A 101 26.37 13.36 -1.79
CA PRO A 101 25.63 12.27 -2.40
C PRO A 101 25.96 10.91 -1.77
N LEU A 102 24.93 10.11 -1.52
CA LEU A 102 25.05 8.78 -0.91
C LEU A 102 24.48 7.72 -1.83
N GLY A 103 25.17 6.58 -1.91
CA GLY A 103 24.60 5.34 -2.42
C GLY A 103 24.91 4.15 -1.51
N LEU A 104 24.03 3.16 -1.54
CA LEU A 104 24.05 2.00 -0.66
C LEU A 104 24.31 0.72 -1.47
N VAL A 105 25.17 -0.16 -0.98
CA VAL A 105 25.35 -1.51 -1.50
C VAL A 105 25.15 -2.48 -0.35
N LEU A 106 23.94 -3.02 -0.26
CA LEU A 106 23.52 -3.98 0.77
C LEU A 106 23.67 -5.39 0.21
N VAL A 107 24.56 -6.17 0.80
CA VAL A 107 24.95 -7.50 0.29
C VAL A 107 24.59 -8.59 1.28
N ASP A 108 24.27 -9.79 0.79
CA ASP A 108 23.93 -10.90 1.68
C ASP A 108 25.16 -11.50 2.37
N ASP A 109 26.28 -11.59 1.64
CA ASP A 109 27.53 -12.18 2.11
C ASP A 109 28.76 -11.63 1.35
N VAL A 110 29.93 -12.21 1.63
CA VAL A 110 31.21 -11.84 1.00
C VAL A 110 31.24 -12.18 -0.49
N ALA A 111 30.57 -13.24 -0.93
CA ALA A 111 30.53 -13.62 -2.34
C ALA A 111 29.69 -12.62 -3.16
N ASP A 112 28.53 -12.24 -2.64
CA ASP A 112 27.70 -11.17 -3.21
C ASP A 112 28.47 -9.84 -3.21
N ALA A 113 29.20 -9.51 -2.14
CA ALA A 113 30.06 -8.33 -2.12
C ALA A 113 31.11 -8.32 -3.25
N ARG A 114 31.77 -9.45 -3.51
CA ARG A 114 32.76 -9.56 -4.60
C ARG A 114 32.10 -9.42 -5.97
N PHE A 115 30.92 -9.98 -6.13
CA PHE A 115 30.12 -9.83 -7.34
C PHE A 115 29.74 -8.36 -7.58
N GLN A 116 29.16 -7.68 -6.59
CA GLN A 116 28.78 -6.26 -6.70
C GLN A 116 30.01 -5.37 -6.95
N ALA A 117 31.12 -5.61 -6.25
CA ALA A 117 32.37 -4.87 -6.45
C ALA A 117 32.89 -5.03 -7.89
N SER A 118 32.93 -6.26 -8.40
CA SER A 118 33.37 -6.54 -9.78
C SER A 118 32.46 -5.85 -10.81
N LYS A 119 31.14 -5.90 -10.58
CA LYS A 119 30.14 -5.28 -11.45
C LYS A 119 30.27 -3.75 -11.46
N LEU A 120 30.45 -3.11 -10.30
CA LEU A 120 30.67 -1.67 -10.18
C LEU A 120 31.97 -1.22 -10.86
N ARG A 121 33.07 -1.96 -10.69
CA ARG A 121 34.33 -1.70 -11.38
C ARG A 121 34.16 -1.72 -12.90
N LEU A 122 33.44 -2.71 -13.42
CA LEU A 122 33.13 -2.78 -14.84
C LEU A 122 32.23 -1.61 -15.27
N ALA A 123 31.22 -1.25 -14.48
CA ALA A 123 30.31 -0.15 -14.80
C ALA A 123 31.03 1.21 -14.95
N HIS A 124 32.10 1.47 -14.19
CA HIS A 124 32.92 2.68 -14.34
C HIS A 124 33.80 2.68 -15.58
N THR A 125 34.25 1.51 -16.02
CA THR A 125 35.23 1.37 -17.11
C THR A 125 34.60 1.06 -18.47
N ARG A 126 33.31 0.70 -18.49
CA ARG A 126 32.59 0.27 -19.68
C ARG A 126 31.48 1.25 -20.06
N ILE A 127 31.21 1.35 -21.36
CA ILE A 127 30.09 2.13 -21.90
C ILE A 127 28.85 1.25 -21.82
N LEU A 128 27.84 1.71 -21.08
CA LEU A 128 26.55 1.04 -20.97
C LEU A 128 25.63 1.56 -22.10
N PRO A 129 25.44 0.78 -23.19
CA PRO A 129 24.62 1.21 -24.31
C PRO A 129 23.14 1.11 -23.96
N GLY A 130 22.32 1.88 -24.67
CA GLY A 130 20.87 1.80 -24.59
C GLY A 130 20.23 3.17 -24.47
N ASP A 131 18.93 3.19 -24.73
CA ASP A 131 18.08 4.35 -24.50
C ASP A 131 17.52 4.34 -23.07
N ASP A 132 16.91 5.45 -22.68
CA ASP A 132 16.12 5.52 -21.45
C ASP A 132 14.67 5.14 -21.76
N GLY A 133 14.12 4.20 -21.00
CA GLY A 133 12.74 3.75 -21.08
C GLY A 133 11.95 4.13 -19.84
N VAL A 134 10.66 4.41 -20.03
CA VAL A 134 9.73 4.72 -18.94
C VAL A 134 8.47 3.85 -19.05
N ILE A 135 8.09 3.21 -17.96
CA ILE A 135 6.83 2.51 -17.75
C ILE A 135 6.08 3.29 -16.67
N ASP A 136 4.94 3.90 -17.02
CA ASP A 136 4.09 4.61 -16.06
C ASP A 136 2.74 3.90 -15.92
N SER A 137 2.57 3.14 -14.83
CA SER A 137 1.33 2.43 -14.53
C SER A 137 0.45 3.12 -13.50
N ILE A 138 0.91 4.19 -12.84
CA ILE A 138 0.08 4.98 -11.91
C ILE A 138 -0.84 5.94 -12.70
N GLY A 139 -0.45 6.30 -13.92
CA GLY A 139 -1.28 7.06 -14.87
C GLY A 139 -2.00 6.25 -15.95
N GLY A 140 -1.81 4.93 -16.05
CA GLY A 140 -2.42 4.10 -17.10
C GLY A 140 -1.89 4.33 -18.52
N PHE A 141 -0.70 4.93 -18.72
CA PHE A 141 -0.17 5.18 -20.06
C PHE A 141 1.34 4.93 -20.16
N CYS A 142 1.72 4.00 -21.04
CA CYS A 142 3.09 3.86 -21.52
C CYS A 142 3.28 4.66 -22.83
N GLY A 143 4.21 5.62 -22.85
CA GLY A 143 4.86 6.12 -24.08
C GLY A 143 4.02 6.87 -25.13
N LYS A 144 4.69 7.27 -26.23
CA LYS A 144 4.26 8.26 -27.23
C LYS A 144 2.97 7.91 -28.00
N SER A 145 2.35 8.95 -28.59
CA SER A 145 1.04 8.92 -29.28
C SER A 145 0.91 7.98 -30.50
N ASP A 146 2.02 7.54 -31.12
CA ASP A 146 1.99 6.50 -32.17
C ASP A 146 2.15 5.08 -31.59
N ASP A 147 2.52 4.98 -30.31
CA ASP A 147 2.76 3.74 -29.57
C ASP A 147 1.59 3.31 -28.66
N LEU A 148 0.44 4.00 -28.72
CA LEU A 148 -0.81 3.64 -28.03
C LEU A 148 -1.39 2.26 -28.42
N ALA A 149 -0.69 1.48 -29.26
CA ALA A 149 -0.87 0.05 -29.42
C ALA A 149 -0.18 -0.81 -28.31
N ALA A 150 0.23 -0.23 -27.17
CA ALA A 150 1.19 -0.84 -26.22
C ALA A 150 0.66 -1.46 -24.92
N ALA A 151 -0.64 -1.42 -24.62
CA ALA A 151 -1.23 -2.12 -23.45
C ALA A 151 -1.42 -3.63 -23.66
N ARG A 152 -0.57 -4.28 -24.47
CA ARG A 152 -0.61 -5.74 -24.68
C ARG A 152 0.42 -6.43 -23.76
N PRO A 153 0.06 -7.51 -23.03
CA PRO A 153 1.00 -8.29 -22.22
C PRO A 153 2.30 -8.66 -22.95
N GLU A 154 2.21 -8.95 -24.25
CA GLU A 154 3.37 -9.32 -25.09
C GLU A 154 4.35 -8.15 -25.29
N ARG A 155 3.87 -6.91 -25.34
CA ARG A 155 4.74 -5.71 -25.46
C ARG A 155 5.37 -5.34 -24.13
N LEU A 156 4.65 -5.45 -23.00
CA LEU A 156 5.26 -5.22 -21.68
C LEU A 156 6.37 -6.23 -21.39
N SER A 157 6.13 -7.51 -21.71
CA SER A 157 7.19 -8.54 -21.71
C SER A 157 8.38 -8.13 -22.59
N SER A 158 8.13 -7.64 -23.80
CA SER A 158 9.21 -7.17 -24.70
C SER A 158 9.97 -5.96 -24.15
N VAL A 159 9.29 -4.98 -23.54
CA VAL A 159 9.93 -3.80 -22.92
C VAL A 159 10.79 -4.22 -21.74
N LEU A 160 10.26 -5.04 -20.82
CA LEU A 160 11.00 -5.52 -19.65
C LEU A 160 12.21 -6.38 -20.03
N ALA A 161 12.13 -7.11 -21.15
CA ALA A 161 13.22 -7.91 -21.71
C ALA A 161 14.20 -7.12 -22.60
N SER A 162 13.90 -5.87 -22.94
CA SER A 162 14.76 -5.04 -23.80
C SER A 162 15.93 -4.43 -23.02
N PRO A 163 17.10 -4.23 -23.66
CA PRO A 163 18.23 -3.58 -23.03
C PRO A 163 17.98 -2.06 -22.89
N TRP A 164 18.15 -1.52 -21.68
CA TRP A 164 17.99 -0.11 -21.37
C TRP A 164 19.23 0.48 -20.70
N ARG A 165 19.52 1.75 -20.97
CA ARG A 165 20.45 2.53 -20.14
C ARG A 165 19.80 2.82 -18.80
N MET A 166 18.61 3.38 -18.81
CA MET A 166 17.77 3.55 -17.63
C MET A 166 16.36 3.05 -17.92
N LEU A 167 15.77 2.29 -17.00
CA LEU A 167 14.37 1.90 -17.04
C LEU A 167 13.67 2.46 -15.80
N GLY A 168 12.87 3.50 -15.98
CA GLY A 168 12.00 4.04 -14.96
C GLY A 168 10.67 3.29 -14.95
N ILE A 169 10.24 2.83 -13.78
CA ILE A 169 9.03 2.05 -13.59
C ILE A 169 8.23 2.70 -12.47
N VAL A 170 7.04 3.18 -12.80
CA VAL A 170 6.08 3.72 -11.85
C VAL A 170 4.96 2.70 -11.67
N GLY A 171 4.67 2.29 -10.45
CA GLY A 171 3.61 1.32 -10.19
C GLY A 171 3.28 1.13 -8.72
N HIS A 172 2.20 0.39 -8.46
CA HIS A 172 1.81 0.03 -7.10
C HIS A 172 2.76 -1.04 -6.57
N SER A 173 3.40 -0.76 -5.44
CA SER A 173 4.32 -1.68 -4.80
C SER A 173 3.82 -2.14 -3.44
N ASP A 174 4.07 -3.42 -3.17
CA ASP A 174 3.74 -4.07 -1.90
C ASP A 174 4.73 -5.20 -1.61
N LEU A 175 5.37 -5.15 -0.44
CA LEU A 175 6.21 -6.22 0.15
C LEU A 175 7.09 -6.98 -0.87
N GLY A 176 7.96 -6.28 -1.60
CA GLY A 176 8.86 -6.90 -2.58
C GLY A 176 8.26 -7.13 -3.97
N HIS A 177 7.11 -6.54 -4.26
CA HIS A 177 6.46 -6.62 -5.57
C HIS A 177 6.09 -5.26 -6.11
N MET A 178 6.02 -5.15 -7.43
CA MET A 178 5.49 -3.97 -8.13
C MET A 178 4.55 -4.40 -9.26
N GLY A 179 3.27 -4.04 -9.15
CA GLY A 179 2.25 -4.33 -10.13
C GLY A 179 2.30 -3.35 -11.31
N LEU A 180 2.22 -3.89 -12.52
CA LEU A 180 2.25 -3.18 -13.80
C LEU A 180 1.04 -3.60 -14.67
N GLY A 181 -0.15 -3.66 -14.07
CA GLY A 181 -1.36 -4.17 -14.71
C GLY A 181 -1.35 -5.70 -14.82
N SER A 182 -1.05 -6.24 -16.02
CA SER A 182 -1.04 -7.70 -16.28
C SER A 182 0.24 -8.41 -15.80
N HIS A 183 1.27 -7.64 -15.47
CA HIS A 183 2.56 -8.15 -15.00
C HIS A 183 2.84 -7.71 -13.57
N LEU A 184 3.65 -8.50 -12.89
CA LEU A 184 4.18 -8.21 -11.58
C LEU A 184 5.69 -8.30 -11.62
N ILE A 185 6.40 -7.27 -11.17
CA ILE A 185 7.83 -7.40 -10.87
C ILE A 185 7.96 -8.01 -9.47
N CYS A 186 8.73 -9.09 -9.34
CA CYS A 186 8.93 -9.81 -8.10
C CYS A 186 10.40 -9.72 -7.65
N GLY A 187 10.61 -9.33 -6.39
CA GLY A 187 11.92 -9.23 -5.76
C GLY A 187 12.47 -10.55 -5.21
N ALA A 188 11.80 -11.68 -5.44
CA ALA A 188 12.29 -12.97 -4.97
C ALA A 188 13.41 -13.48 -5.88
N THR A 189 14.54 -13.88 -5.27
CA THR A 189 15.70 -14.46 -5.98
C THR A 189 15.92 -15.94 -5.64
N GLY A 190 14.99 -16.51 -4.89
CA GLY A 190 14.96 -17.88 -4.39
C GLY A 190 13.70 -18.03 -3.52
N PRO A 191 13.47 -19.20 -2.91
CA PRO A 191 12.33 -19.40 -2.02
C PRO A 191 12.29 -18.32 -0.93
N GLU A 192 11.17 -17.63 -0.82
CA GLU A 192 10.96 -16.57 0.14
C GLU A 192 11.05 -17.15 1.56
N GLN A 193 11.87 -16.54 2.40
CA GLN A 193 12.11 -17.00 3.76
C GLN A 193 11.80 -15.91 4.77
N SER A 194 11.30 -16.33 5.93
CA SER A 194 11.20 -15.51 7.14
C SER A 194 11.98 -16.16 8.27
N ALA A 195 12.89 -15.41 8.89
CA ALA A 195 13.80 -15.90 9.93
C ALA A 195 14.54 -17.21 9.54
N GLY A 196 14.99 -17.28 8.28
CA GLY A 196 15.72 -18.43 7.72
C GLY A 196 14.86 -19.66 7.41
N ARG A 197 13.53 -19.56 7.52
CA ARG A 197 12.58 -20.63 7.18
C ARG A 197 11.78 -20.27 5.94
N PRO A 198 11.62 -21.19 4.96
CA PRO A 198 10.75 -20.96 3.81
C PRO A 198 9.31 -20.67 4.24
N LEU A 199 8.67 -19.68 3.60
CA LEU A 199 7.25 -19.41 3.73
C LEU A 199 6.45 -20.38 2.84
N ALA A 200 5.42 -21.02 3.41
CA ALA A 200 4.63 -22.02 2.69
C ALA A 200 3.84 -21.42 1.51
N ASP A 201 3.42 -20.18 1.66
CA ASP A 201 2.73 -19.32 0.70
C ASP A 201 3.66 -18.22 0.14
N GLY A 202 4.99 -18.39 0.28
CA GLY A 202 5.98 -17.44 -0.19
C GLY A 202 6.18 -17.46 -1.71
N CYS A 203 6.86 -16.44 -2.22
CA CYS A 203 7.37 -16.46 -3.59
C CYS A 203 8.47 -17.51 -3.75
N ASP A 204 8.45 -18.27 -4.84
CA ASP A 204 9.48 -19.24 -5.19
C ASP A 204 9.74 -19.16 -6.70
N PRO A 205 10.72 -18.33 -7.14
CA PRO A 205 11.02 -18.17 -8.56
C PRO A 205 11.56 -19.47 -9.19
N ASP A 206 12.17 -20.37 -8.41
CA ASP A 206 12.67 -21.66 -8.89
C ASP A 206 11.52 -22.58 -9.29
N ARG A 207 10.37 -22.43 -8.64
CA ARG A 207 9.11 -23.11 -8.98
C ARG A 207 8.20 -22.29 -9.89
N GLY A 208 8.58 -21.07 -10.25
CA GLY A 208 7.74 -20.15 -11.00
C GLY A 208 6.50 -19.69 -10.24
N VAL A 209 6.56 -19.67 -8.91
CA VAL A 209 5.46 -19.28 -8.02
C VAL A 209 5.74 -17.88 -7.47
N CYS A 210 4.73 -17.03 -7.47
CA CYS A 210 4.77 -15.76 -6.75
C CYS A 210 3.43 -15.60 -6.00
N ARG A 211 3.50 -15.26 -4.71
CA ARG A 211 2.33 -15.20 -3.82
C ARG A 211 1.31 -14.13 -4.22
N CYS A 212 1.79 -13.09 -4.91
CA CYS A 212 0.97 -11.99 -5.40
C CYS A 212 0.43 -12.25 -6.81
N MET A 213 0.68 -13.43 -7.39
CA MET A 213 0.03 -13.84 -8.64
C MET A 213 -1.45 -14.10 -8.36
N THR A 214 -2.29 -13.45 -9.14
CA THR A 214 -3.75 -13.61 -9.10
C THR A 214 -4.22 -14.07 -10.48
N GLN A 215 -5.53 -14.31 -10.65
CA GLN A 215 -6.11 -14.54 -11.98
C GLN A 215 -5.84 -13.38 -12.98
N TYR A 216 -5.52 -12.19 -12.47
CA TYR A 216 -5.29 -10.95 -13.21
C TYR A 216 -3.80 -10.64 -13.43
N LEU A 217 -2.95 -10.95 -12.46
CA LEU A 217 -1.48 -10.87 -12.59
C LEU A 217 -0.97 -12.19 -13.14
N ARG A 218 -0.99 -12.32 -14.46
CA ARG A 218 -0.71 -13.59 -15.16
C ARG A 218 0.77 -13.90 -15.32
N THR A 219 1.64 -12.90 -15.18
CA THR A 219 3.08 -13.04 -15.40
C THR A 219 3.87 -12.33 -14.31
N ALA A 220 4.61 -13.09 -13.50
CA ALA A 220 5.64 -12.56 -12.62
C ALA A 220 6.98 -12.51 -13.35
N VAL A 221 7.61 -11.33 -13.34
CA VAL A 221 8.94 -11.06 -13.90
C VAL A 221 9.90 -10.83 -12.72
N PRO A 222 10.95 -11.67 -12.56
CA PRO A 222 11.96 -11.42 -11.55
C PRO A 222 12.62 -10.04 -11.76
N ALA A 223 12.79 -9.24 -10.70
CA ALA A 223 13.49 -7.96 -10.82
C ALA A 223 14.93 -8.14 -11.35
N ALA A 224 15.57 -9.27 -11.02
CA ALA A 224 16.88 -9.66 -11.54
C ALA A 224 16.93 -9.88 -13.07
N SER A 225 15.79 -10.12 -13.74
CA SER A 225 15.77 -10.31 -15.19
C SER A 225 15.63 -8.99 -15.98
N LEU A 226 15.41 -7.86 -15.30
CA LEU A 226 15.34 -6.54 -15.94
C LEU A 226 16.66 -6.23 -16.62
N ARG A 227 16.63 -5.92 -17.93
CA ARG A 227 17.84 -5.67 -18.71
C ARG A 227 18.21 -4.19 -18.77
N ALA A 228 18.19 -3.49 -17.65
CA ALA A 228 18.60 -2.09 -17.57
C ALA A 228 19.93 -1.93 -16.81
N ALA A 229 20.72 -0.89 -17.10
CA ALA A 229 21.86 -0.52 -16.27
C ALA A 229 21.40 0.22 -14.99
N VAL A 230 20.46 1.14 -15.12
CA VAL A 230 19.79 1.81 -13.99
C VAL A 230 18.32 1.44 -13.98
N VAL A 231 17.79 1.02 -12.84
CA VAL A 231 16.35 0.84 -12.67
C VAL A 231 15.85 1.87 -11.67
N ALA A 232 14.78 2.60 -12.00
CA ALA A 232 14.17 3.54 -11.08
C ALA A 232 12.77 3.06 -10.71
N LEU A 233 12.58 2.53 -9.50
CA LEU A 233 11.35 1.92 -9.01
C LEU A 233 10.54 2.93 -8.20
N MET A 234 9.60 3.60 -8.87
CA MET A 234 8.77 4.66 -8.30
C MET A 234 7.41 4.09 -7.86
N GLY A 235 7.38 3.58 -6.64
CA GLY A 235 6.18 3.11 -5.96
C GLY A 235 6.36 3.28 -4.46
N CYS A 236 5.28 3.31 -3.69
CA CYS A 236 5.38 3.47 -2.24
C CYS A 236 6.23 2.34 -1.64
N MET A 237 7.26 2.69 -0.86
CA MET A 237 8.07 1.72 -0.11
C MET A 237 8.80 0.66 -0.98
N THR A 238 9.26 1.01 -2.19
CA THR A 238 10.06 0.10 -3.03
C THR A 238 11.45 -0.19 -2.49
N PHE A 239 11.94 0.60 -1.52
CA PHE A 239 13.11 0.27 -0.72
C PHE A 239 12.69 -0.66 0.43
N ASP A 240 12.85 -1.95 0.22
CA ASP A 240 12.50 -3.02 1.13
C ASP A 240 13.78 -3.62 1.75
N ALA A 241 14.17 -3.10 2.90
CA ALA A 241 15.21 -3.71 3.73
C ALA A 241 14.57 -4.72 4.69
N ALA A 242 15.14 -5.92 4.74
CA ALA A 242 14.65 -7.00 5.58
C ALA A 242 14.93 -6.71 7.07
N THR A 243 14.10 -5.92 7.76
CA THR A 243 14.03 -5.95 9.24
C THR A 243 12.82 -5.21 9.83
N ASN A 244 12.29 -5.81 10.91
CA ASN A 244 11.36 -5.35 11.95
C ASN A 244 9.84 -5.52 11.77
N GLU A 245 9.25 -5.37 10.58
CA GLU A 245 7.80 -5.64 10.41
C GLU A 245 7.50 -6.78 9.44
N PHE A 246 8.38 -7.00 8.45
CA PHE A 246 8.27 -8.08 7.47
C PHE A 246 9.67 -8.64 7.18
N SER A 247 10.11 -9.65 7.95
CA SER A 247 11.44 -10.27 7.83
C SER A 247 11.57 -11.19 6.62
N SER A 248 11.13 -10.75 5.45
CA SER A 248 11.21 -11.51 4.21
C SER A 248 12.56 -11.31 3.49
N THR A 249 13.04 -12.35 2.81
CA THR A 249 14.19 -12.25 1.90
C THR A 249 13.85 -11.57 0.56
N ASN A 250 12.56 -11.37 0.27
CA ASN A 250 12.05 -10.74 -0.94
C ASN A 250 12.37 -9.25 -0.94
N SER A 251 13.12 -8.79 -1.95
CA SER A 251 13.46 -7.38 -2.10
C SER A 251 13.59 -6.99 -3.57
N LEU A 252 12.83 -6.00 -4.01
CA LEU A 252 12.91 -5.48 -5.39
C LEU A 252 14.32 -4.94 -5.67
N CYS A 253 14.87 -4.17 -4.75
CA CYS A 253 16.18 -3.53 -4.89
C CYS A 253 17.30 -4.55 -4.93
N ALA A 254 17.35 -5.47 -3.95
CA ALA A 254 18.39 -6.49 -3.88
C ALA A 254 18.32 -7.44 -5.07
N SER A 255 17.11 -7.84 -5.48
CA SER A 255 16.90 -8.70 -6.66
C SER A 255 17.35 -8.04 -7.95
N ALA A 256 16.94 -6.80 -8.20
CA ALA A 256 17.41 -6.05 -9.37
C ALA A 256 18.94 -5.97 -9.42
N LEU A 257 19.62 -5.73 -8.28
CA LEU A 257 21.08 -5.71 -8.23
C LEU A 257 21.75 -7.09 -8.38
N ARG A 258 21.04 -8.21 -8.23
CA ARG A 258 21.58 -9.53 -8.64
C ARG A 258 21.60 -9.71 -10.15
N GLY A 259 20.76 -8.95 -10.85
CA GLY A 259 20.70 -8.93 -12.30
C GLY A 259 21.70 -7.99 -12.96
N ARG A 260 21.34 -7.55 -14.17
CA ARG A 260 22.09 -6.55 -14.95
C ARG A 260 22.15 -5.14 -14.35
N PRO A 261 21.14 -4.64 -13.61
CA PRO A 261 21.20 -3.31 -13.01
C PRO A 261 22.45 -3.13 -12.13
N VAL A 262 23.19 -2.04 -12.35
CA VAL A 262 24.29 -1.58 -11.47
C VAL A 262 23.81 -0.62 -10.40
N ALA A 263 22.65 -0.02 -10.62
CA ALA A 263 22.03 0.87 -9.67
C ALA A 263 20.51 0.76 -9.71
N VAL A 264 19.90 0.91 -8.53
CA VAL A 264 18.46 1.01 -8.35
C VAL A 264 18.15 2.29 -7.59
N ILE A 265 17.23 3.10 -8.10
CA ILE A 265 16.66 4.24 -7.38
C ILE A 265 15.31 3.79 -6.85
N ALA A 266 15.13 3.82 -5.54
CA ALA A 266 13.95 3.28 -4.88
C ALA A 266 13.41 4.25 -3.83
N MET A 267 12.17 4.03 -3.39
CA MET A 267 11.47 4.91 -2.48
C MET A 267 11.46 4.41 -1.05
N LEU A 268 11.79 5.31 -0.12
CA LEU A 268 11.78 5.08 1.33
C LEU A 268 10.44 5.46 1.99
N GLY A 269 9.50 6.02 1.22
CA GLY A 269 8.20 6.52 1.67
C GLY A 269 7.22 6.65 0.52
N ASP A 270 6.22 7.51 0.70
CA ASP A 270 5.13 7.69 -0.26
C ASP A 270 5.52 8.52 -1.49
N LEU A 271 4.91 8.21 -2.62
CA LEU A 271 5.01 8.97 -3.86
C LEU A 271 3.81 9.91 -3.99
N ASP A 272 4.05 11.23 -3.99
CA ASP A 272 3.06 12.19 -4.50
C ASP A 272 2.80 11.85 -5.99
N PRO A 273 1.57 11.45 -6.36
CA PRO A 273 1.25 11.03 -7.73
C PRO A 273 1.42 12.15 -8.76
N ARG A 274 1.55 13.41 -8.33
CA ARG A 274 1.79 14.56 -9.21
C ARG A 274 3.28 14.84 -9.44
N PHE A 275 4.17 14.17 -8.71
CA PHE A 275 5.61 14.37 -8.84
C PHE A 275 6.20 13.46 -9.92
N ASP A 276 6.67 14.06 -11.01
CA ASP A 276 7.36 13.39 -12.12
C ASP A 276 8.77 12.91 -11.70
N ALA A 277 8.84 11.90 -10.83
CA ALA A 277 10.09 11.34 -10.33
C ALA A 277 10.92 10.73 -11.46
N VAL A 278 10.28 9.98 -12.37
CA VAL A 278 10.98 9.30 -13.47
C VAL A 278 11.52 10.29 -14.48
N GLY A 279 10.73 11.28 -14.92
CA GLY A 279 11.18 12.30 -15.85
C GLY A 279 12.27 13.19 -15.25
N GLN A 280 12.21 13.51 -13.96
CA GLN A 280 13.32 14.21 -13.29
C GLN A 280 14.60 13.37 -13.22
N CYS A 281 14.48 12.06 -12.99
CA CYS A 281 15.60 11.14 -13.01
C CYS A 281 16.24 11.05 -14.41
N ALA A 282 15.42 10.83 -15.44
CA ALA A 282 15.86 10.74 -16.82
C ALA A 282 16.52 12.05 -17.29
N ARG A 283 15.94 13.22 -16.96
CA ARG A 283 16.56 14.53 -17.24
C ARG A 283 17.92 14.67 -16.56
N SER A 284 18.03 14.29 -15.29
CA SER A 284 19.30 14.38 -14.54
C SER A 284 20.40 13.50 -15.16
N LEU A 285 20.04 12.29 -15.60
CA LEU A 285 20.96 11.38 -16.29
C LEU A 285 21.38 11.92 -17.67
N ALA A 286 20.43 12.48 -18.42
CA ALA A 286 20.69 13.07 -19.72
C ALA A 286 21.60 14.31 -19.65
N GLU A 287 21.49 15.08 -18.58
CA GLU A 287 22.40 16.20 -18.25
C GLU A 287 23.81 15.72 -17.84
N GLY A 288 24.03 14.41 -17.69
CA GLY A 288 25.33 13.84 -17.29
C GLY A 288 25.63 13.99 -15.80
N LEU A 289 24.62 14.24 -14.97
CA LEU A 289 24.78 14.21 -13.52
C LEU A 289 25.16 12.79 -13.06
N SER A 290 25.91 12.72 -11.96
CA SER A 290 26.12 11.42 -11.30
C SER A 290 24.82 10.92 -10.69
N LEU A 291 24.70 9.61 -10.49
CA LEU A 291 23.51 9.01 -9.89
C LEU A 291 23.18 9.61 -8.52
N GLY A 292 24.20 9.84 -7.70
CA GLY A 292 24.01 10.46 -6.40
C GLY A 292 23.47 11.89 -6.50
N ALA A 293 23.99 12.70 -7.43
CA ALA A 293 23.51 14.05 -7.67
C ALA A 293 22.07 14.07 -8.21
N ALA A 294 21.73 13.11 -9.09
CA ALA A 294 20.37 12.93 -9.58
C ALA A 294 19.38 12.61 -8.43
N VAL A 295 19.74 11.69 -7.53
CA VAL A 295 18.90 11.33 -6.37
C VAL A 295 18.79 12.48 -5.36
N GLN A 296 19.85 13.25 -5.14
CA GLN A 296 19.75 14.47 -4.33
C GLN A 296 18.79 15.49 -4.96
N ARG A 297 18.85 15.69 -6.28
CA ARG A 297 17.94 16.59 -6.98
C ARG A 297 16.49 16.11 -6.86
N LEU A 298 16.25 14.80 -7.00
CA LEU A 298 14.93 14.20 -6.77
C LEU A 298 14.43 14.47 -5.36
N ASN A 299 15.23 14.20 -4.32
CA ASN A 299 14.84 14.43 -2.93
C ASN A 299 14.59 15.91 -2.62
N ARG A 300 15.34 16.84 -3.22
CA ARG A 300 15.08 18.29 -3.07
C ARG A 300 13.78 18.73 -3.76
N GLY A 301 13.42 18.09 -4.88
CA GLY A 301 12.18 18.35 -5.61
C GLY A 301 10.95 17.72 -4.95
N HIS A 302 11.11 16.56 -4.32
CA HIS A 302 10.03 15.78 -3.70
C HIS A 302 9.84 16.16 -2.24
N GLN A 303 9.19 17.29 -2.00
CA GLN A 303 8.89 17.79 -0.66
C GLN A 303 7.76 16.97 -0.01
N ILE A 304 8.08 15.81 0.57
CA ILE A 304 7.15 15.03 1.40
C ILE A 304 7.32 15.33 2.89
N PRO A 305 6.31 15.11 3.74
CA PRO A 305 6.37 15.44 5.17
C PRO A 305 7.53 14.80 5.94
N THR A 306 8.04 13.66 5.46
CA THR A 306 9.22 12.97 6.03
C THR A 306 10.56 13.60 5.61
N GLY A 307 10.57 14.55 4.67
CA GLY A 307 11.73 15.31 4.20
C GLY A 307 12.54 14.66 3.07
N TYR A 308 12.41 13.36 2.85
CA TYR A 308 13.15 12.61 1.84
C TYR A 308 12.36 11.38 1.37
N GLY A 309 12.38 11.12 0.07
CA GLY A 309 11.57 10.08 -0.57
C GLY A 309 12.37 8.97 -1.24
N PHE A 310 13.61 9.22 -1.63
CA PHE A 310 14.39 8.32 -2.51
C PHE A 310 15.74 7.92 -1.92
N ALA A 311 16.12 6.67 -2.14
CA ALA A 311 17.44 6.11 -1.87
C ALA A 311 18.08 5.60 -3.16
N LEU A 312 19.40 5.72 -3.25
CA LEU A 312 20.21 5.08 -4.28
C LEU A 312 20.79 3.78 -3.74
N VAL A 313 20.49 2.66 -4.39
CA VAL A 313 21.15 1.37 -4.17
C VAL A 313 22.12 1.12 -5.32
N GLY A 314 23.39 1.50 -5.15
CA GLY A 314 24.41 1.57 -6.20
C GLY A 314 25.43 2.65 -5.92
N ASP A 315 26.41 2.81 -6.80
CA ASP A 315 27.50 3.78 -6.63
C ASP A 315 27.07 5.21 -7.03
N PRO A 316 27.08 6.20 -6.11
CA PRO A 316 26.66 7.56 -6.40
C PRO A 316 27.58 8.31 -7.37
N ALA A 317 28.81 7.84 -7.55
CA ALA A 317 29.78 8.46 -8.45
C ALA A 317 29.58 8.05 -9.93
N LEU A 318 28.77 7.02 -10.20
CA LEU A 318 28.52 6.57 -11.57
C LEU A 318 27.87 7.67 -12.42
N ARG A 319 28.43 7.86 -13.63
CA ARG A 319 27.97 8.82 -14.63
C ARG A 319 27.77 8.12 -15.96
N PHE A 320 26.65 8.42 -16.59
CA PHE A 320 26.34 7.97 -17.93
C PHE A 320 26.67 9.07 -18.93
N ALA A 321 26.97 8.68 -20.17
CA ALA A 321 27.23 9.66 -21.22
C ALA A 321 25.99 10.56 -21.40
N PRO A 322 26.16 11.90 -21.51
CA PRO A 322 25.06 12.79 -21.84
C PRO A 322 24.35 12.30 -23.09
N GLY A 323 23.04 12.35 -23.09
CA GLY A 323 22.21 11.90 -24.20
C GLY A 323 21.01 12.82 -24.36
N ALA A 324 20.22 12.60 -25.41
CA ALA A 324 18.88 13.18 -25.41
C ALA A 324 18.16 12.65 -24.16
N PRO A 325 17.51 13.51 -23.36
CA PRO A 325 16.59 13.01 -22.35
C PRO A 325 15.58 12.10 -23.06
N ALA A 326 15.16 11.01 -22.40
CA ALA A 326 13.92 10.35 -22.78
C ALA A 326 12.90 11.47 -23.03
N ALA A 327 12.29 11.50 -24.22
CA ALA A 327 11.32 12.52 -24.54
C ALA A 327 10.19 12.42 -23.51
N ALA A 328 10.25 13.25 -22.47
CA ALA A 328 9.12 13.55 -21.61
C ALA A 328 8.18 14.38 -22.47
N GLU A 329 7.44 13.72 -23.35
CA GLU A 329 6.36 14.37 -24.07
C GLU A 329 5.29 14.71 -23.04
N VAL A 330 5.17 16.02 -22.81
CA VAL A 330 4.00 16.67 -22.23
C VAL A 330 2.78 15.96 -22.78
N THR A 331 1.97 15.44 -21.86
CA THR A 331 0.68 14.81 -22.12
C THR A 331 -0.06 15.61 -23.20
N PRO A 332 -0.40 15.03 -24.36
CA PRO A 332 -1.13 15.79 -25.36
C PRO A 332 -2.50 16.16 -24.79
N ALA A 333 -2.85 17.45 -24.89
CA ALA A 333 -4.20 17.94 -24.70
C ALA A 333 -5.11 17.24 -25.72
N GLY A 334 -5.71 16.14 -25.28
CA GLY A 334 -6.53 15.24 -26.09
C GLY A 334 -7.16 14.09 -25.29
N ALA A 335 -6.67 13.81 -24.08
CA ALA A 335 -7.27 12.86 -23.13
C ALA A 335 -8.50 13.42 -22.37
N ALA A 336 -8.85 14.68 -22.57
CA ALA A 336 -9.93 15.35 -21.83
C ALA A 336 -11.31 14.68 -22.08
N ASP A 337 -11.60 14.24 -23.31
CA ASP A 337 -12.94 13.71 -23.64
C ASP A 337 -13.22 12.30 -23.08
N CYS A 338 -12.20 11.46 -22.88
CA CYS A 338 -12.36 10.14 -22.25
C CYS A 338 -12.11 10.18 -20.75
N GLY A 339 -11.20 11.04 -20.28
CA GLY A 339 -10.94 11.24 -18.84
C GLY A 339 -12.16 11.75 -18.09
N ASP A 340 -12.91 12.70 -18.67
CA ASP A 340 -14.13 13.24 -18.06
C ASP A 340 -15.26 12.20 -17.98
N LEU A 341 -15.34 11.27 -18.93
CA LEU A 341 -16.32 10.18 -18.93
C LEU A 341 -15.90 9.00 -18.03
N ALA A 342 -14.60 8.79 -17.84
CA ALA A 342 -14.03 7.68 -17.07
C ALA A 342 -13.81 7.98 -15.59
N ALA A 343 -13.55 9.26 -15.25
CA ALA A 343 -13.26 9.67 -13.89
C ALA A 343 -14.33 9.22 -12.87
N PRO A 344 -15.65 9.34 -13.14
CA PRO A 344 -16.65 8.88 -12.19
C PRO A 344 -16.59 7.38 -11.90
N LEU A 345 -16.32 6.54 -12.93
CA LEU A 345 -16.20 5.10 -12.74
C LEU A 345 -14.88 4.73 -12.06
N LEU A 346 -13.78 5.39 -12.39
CA LEU A 346 -12.49 5.17 -11.74
C LEU A 346 -12.52 5.58 -10.26
N ASP A 347 -13.09 6.74 -9.94
CA ASP A 347 -13.26 7.18 -8.55
C ASP A 347 -14.15 6.21 -7.78
N ARG A 348 -15.22 5.71 -8.41
CA ARG A 348 -16.07 4.68 -7.81
C ARG A 348 -15.36 3.35 -7.60
N CYS A 349 -14.54 2.90 -8.55
CA CYS A 349 -13.73 1.69 -8.40
C CYS A 349 -12.70 1.84 -7.28
N ARG A 350 -12.03 3.00 -7.19
CA ARG A 350 -11.06 3.29 -6.11
C ARG A 350 -11.75 3.30 -4.74
N GLU A 351 -12.90 3.95 -4.66
CA GLU A 351 -13.74 3.95 -3.45
C GLU A 351 -14.10 2.51 -3.05
N ALA A 352 -14.62 1.71 -4.00
CA ALA A 352 -15.01 0.32 -3.76
C ALA A 352 -13.83 -0.56 -3.30
N LEU A 353 -12.65 -0.44 -3.93
CA LEU A 353 -11.44 -1.19 -3.56
C LEU A 353 -10.90 -0.76 -2.18
N GLY A 354 -10.95 0.54 -1.86
CA GLY A 354 -10.62 1.05 -0.53
C GLY A 354 -11.54 0.47 0.54
N HIS A 355 -12.84 0.44 0.27
CA HIS A 355 -13.83 -0.18 1.15
C HIS A 355 -13.69 -1.70 1.26
N GLY A 356 -13.33 -2.39 0.18
CA GLY A 356 -13.09 -3.84 0.17
C GLY A 356 -11.98 -4.25 1.14
N ARG A 357 -10.86 -3.51 1.17
CA ARG A 357 -9.79 -3.71 2.16
C ARG A 357 -10.27 -3.48 3.59
N ARG A 358 -11.12 -2.46 3.79
CA ARG A 358 -11.72 -2.20 5.10
C ARG A 358 -12.66 -3.31 5.56
N ALA A 359 -13.42 -3.91 4.65
CA ALA A 359 -14.29 -5.04 4.96
C ALA A 359 -13.50 -6.24 5.48
N ASP A 360 -12.39 -6.59 4.82
CA ASP A 360 -11.50 -7.67 5.27
C ASP A 360 -10.95 -7.41 6.68
N ARG A 361 -10.57 -6.15 6.95
CA ARG A 361 -10.16 -5.72 8.29
C ARG A 361 -11.28 -5.93 9.32
N ILE A 362 -12.48 -5.42 9.06
CA ILE A 362 -13.63 -5.59 9.96
C ILE A 362 -13.89 -7.07 10.23
N ARG A 363 -13.92 -7.91 9.19
CA ARG A 363 -14.06 -9.37 9.32
C ARG A 363 -12.99 -9.97 10.23
N ARG A 364 -11.70 -9.63 10.02
CA ARG A 364 -10.60 -10.13 10.86
C ARG A 364 -10.77 -9.77 12.34
N VAL A 365 -11.28 -8.57 12.65
CA VAL A 365 -11.58 -8.21 14.04
C VAL A 365 -12.79 -8.95 14.56
N LEU A 366 -13.88 -9.04 13.78
CA LEU A 366 -15.07 -9.79 14.18
C LEU A 366 -14.73 -11.26 14.47
N LEU A 367 -13.90 -11.92 13.65
CA LEU A 367 -13.39 -13.26 13.92
C LEU A 367 -12.60 -13.32 15.23
N LYS A 368 -11.67 -12.37 15.45
CA LYS A 368 -10.81 -12.35 16.62
C LYS A 368 -11.56 -12.10 17.93
N VAL A 369 -12.58 -11.24 17.92
CA VAL A 369 -13.39 -10.95 19.12
C VAL A 369 -14.43 -12.05 19.38
N SER A 370 -14.90 -12.72 18.33
CA SER A 370 -15.89 -13.81 18.42
C SER A 370 -15.29 -15.17 18.77
N ASP A 371 -13.97 -15.33 18.80
CA ASP A 371 -13.22 -16.57 19.09
C ASP A 371 -13.57 -17.25 20.45
N ARG A 372 -14.39 -16.59 21.27
CA ARG A 372 -14.92 -17.14 22.54
C ARG A 372 -16.27 -17.85 22.41
N SER A 373 -16.99 -17.68 21.31
CA SER A 373 -18.35 -18.22 21.10
C SER A 373 -18.88 -18.01 19.67
N LEU A 374 -18.10 -18.33 18.64
CA LEU A 374 -18.64 -18.38 17.27
C LEU A 374 -19.71 -19.46 17.19
N ASN A 375 -20.93 -19.08 16.82
CA ASN A 375 -21.94 -20.03 16.37
C ASN A 375 -21.84 -20.18 14.84
N ASP A 376 -22.32 -21.31 14.32
CA ASP A 376 -22.25 -21.64 12.89
C ASP A 376 -22.89 -20.53 12.02
N GLU A 377 -23.94 -19.88 12.51
CA GLU A 377 -24.63 -18.78 11.80
C GLU A 377 -23.73 -17.55 11.59
N LEU A 378 -22.93 -17.18 12.59
CA LEU A 378 -22.01 -16.04 12.47
C LEU A 378 -20.83 -16.38 11.56
N GLU A 379 -20.35 -17.62 11.59
CA GLU A 379 -19.31 -18.08 10.66
C GLU A 379 -19.81 -18.01 9.21
N ASP A 380 -20.99 -18.54 8.93
CA ASP A 380 -21.64 -18.48 7.62
C ASP A 380 -21.84 -17.03 7.13
N ALA A 381 -22.24 -16.12 8.03
CA ALA A 381 -22.42 -14.71 7.72
C ALA A 381 -21.08 -14.00 7.41
N LEU A 382 -20.01 -14.32 8.16
CA LEU A 382 -18.67 -13.78 7.91
C LEU A 382 -18.04 -14.34 6.63
N GLU A 383 -18.35 -15.58 6.26
CA GLU A 383 -17.99 -16.12 4.95
C GLU A 383 -18.77 -15.44 3.81
N ALA A 384 -20.07 -15.23 3.98
CA ALA A 384 -20.89 -14.52 3.00
C ALA A 384 -20.37 -13.09 2.78
N LEU A 385 -19.94 -12.41 3.85
CA LEU A 385 -19.30 -11.10 3.78
C LEU A 385 -17.98 -11.12 2.99
N ASP A 386 -17.15 -12.15 3.17
CA ASP A 386 -15.90 -12.29 2.41
C ASP A 386 -16.16 -12.57 0.93
N ARG A 387 -17.10 -13.47 0.61
CA ARG A 387 -17.52 -13.71 -0.78
C ARG A 387 -18.09 -12.43 -1.43
N ALA A 388 -18.83 -11.62 -0.68
CA ALA A 388 -19.34 -10.35 -1.18
C ALA A 388 -18.23 -9.32 -1.41
N ARG A 389 -17.20 -9.29 -0.55
CA ARG A 389 -15.99 -8.48 -0.76
C ARG A 389 -15.27 -8.89 -2.05
N GLU A 390 -15.04 -10.18 -2.26
CA GLU A 390 -14.40 -10.68 -3.49
C GLU A 390 -15.18 -10.25 -4.75
N GLN A 391 -16.52 -10.27 -4.69
CA GLN A 391 -17.35 -9.80 -5.79
C GLN A 391 -17.21 -8.29 -6.05
N VAL A 392 -17.04 -7.48 -5.01
CA VAL A 392 -16.76 -6.04 -5.15
C VAL A 392 -15.39 -5.83 -5.80
N ASP A 393 -14.36 -6.51 -5.30
CA ASP A 393 -13.00 -6.43 -5.84
C ASP A 393 -12.99 -6.87 -7.31
N ASP A 394 -13.59 -8.01 -7.64
CA ASP A 394 -13.70 -8.53 -9.01
C ASP A 394 -14.48 -7.57 -9.91
N ALA A 395 -15.57 -6.97 -9.43
CA ALA A 395 -16.36 -6.02 -10.21
C ALA A 395 -15.60 -4.71 -10.46
N ALA A 396 -14.91 -4.19 -9.46
CA ALA A 396 -14.10 -2.98 -9.56
C ALA A 396 -12.91 -3.20 -10.51
N TRP A 397 -12.18 -4.31 -10.36
CA TRP A 397 -11.09 -4.66 -11.26
C TRP A 397 -11.57 -4.95 -12.68
N SER A 398 -12.68 -5.69 -12.87
CA SER A 398 -13.28 -5.90 -14.20
C SER A 398 -13.66 -4.57 -14.86
N ALA A 399 -14.17 -3.62 -14.09
CA ALA A 399 -14.52 -2.30 -14.59
C ALA A 399 -13.26 -1.52 -14.98
N VAL A 400 -12.22 -1.54 -14.14
CA VAL A 400 -10.92 -0.95 -14.48
C VAL A 400 -10.31 -1.60 -15.73
N GLU A 401 -10.40 -2.91 -15.90
CA GLU A 401 -9.94 -3.61 -17.11
C GLU A 401 -10.69 -3.15 -18.36
N LEU A 402 -12.02 -3.19 -18.33
CA LEU A 402 -12.85 -2.76 -19.46
C LEU A 402 -12.73 -1.26 -19.76
N LEU A 403 -12.49 -0.45 -18.74
CA LEU A 403 -12.14 0.96 -18.88
C LEU A 403 -10.86 1.12 -19.70
N HIS A 404 -9.81 0.37 -19.35
CA HIS A 404 -8.57 0.37 -20.12
C HIS A 404 -8.81 -0.12 -21.56
N GLU A 405 -9.51 -1.24 -21.76
CA GLU A 405 -9.81 -1.78 -23.10
C GLU A 405 -10.63 -0.82 -23.98
N ASN A 406 -11.59 -0.10 -23.42
CA ASN A 406 -12.47 0.80 -24.18
C ASN A 406 -11.82 2.16 -24.48
N VAL A 407 -10.97 2.67 -23.58
CA VAL A 407 -10.12 3.84 -23.82
C VAL A 407 -9.16 3.56 -24.98
N ASP A 408 -8.60 2.35 -25.03
CA ASP A 408 -7.69 1.90 -26.09
C ASP A 408 -8.32 1.87 -27.49
N HIS A 409 -9.63 1.67 -27.58
CA HIS A 409 -10.35 1.55 -28.85
C HIS A 409 -11.17 2.79 -29.24
N ARG A 410 -11.19 3.85 -28.41
CA ARG A 410 -12.12 5.00 -28.54
C ARG A 410 -13.60 4.58 -28.66
N ILE A 411 -13.92 3.40 -28.15
CA ILE A 411 -15.25 2.81 -28.21
C ILE A 411 -15.69 2.67 -26.75
N TRP A 412 -16.22 3.76 -26.20
CA TRP A 412 -16.77 3.72 -24.86
C TRP A 412 -18.16 3.11 -24.88
N GLN A 413 -18.22 1.78 -24.85
CA GLN A 413 -19.48 1.07 -24.82
C GLN A 413 -19.88 0.73 -23.38
N ASP A 414 -20.85 1.50 -22.88
CA ASP A 414 -21.70 1.17 -21.74
C ASP A 414 -21.06 1.25 -20.32
N PRO A 415 -20.65 2.45 -19.88
CA PRO A 415 -20.20 2.68 -18.49
C PRO A 415 -21.32 2.39 -17.49
N GLY A 416 -22.57 2.56 -17.91
CA GLY A 416 -23.75 2.33 -17.08
C GLY A 416 -23.84 0.88 -16.63
N ARG A 417 -23.55 -0.08 -17.52
CA ARG A 417 -23.51 -1.50 -17.17
C ARG A 417 -22.41 -1.85 -16.19
N LEU A 418 -21.23 -1.26 -16.31
CA LEU A 418 -20.14 -1.50 -15.36
C LEU A 418 -20.43 -0.89 -13.99
N MET A 419 -20.94 0.34 -13.99
CA MET A 419 -21.42 0.98 -12.77
C MET A 419 -22.53 0.15 -12.11
N THR A 420 -23.49 -0.34 -12.88
CA THR A 420 -24.57 -1.21 -12.38
C THR A 420 -24.03 -2.51 -11.80
N ARG A 421 -23.02 -3.13 -12.43
CA ARG A 421 -22.39 -4.34 -11.90
C ARG A 421 -21.66 -4.07 -10.58
N LEU A 422 -20.93 -2.95 -10.51
CA LEU A 422 -20.23 -2.53 -9.31
C LEU A 422 -21.21 -2.19 -8.17
N ASP A 423 -22.24 -1.38 -8.44
CA ASP A 423 -23.27 -1.04 -7.47
C ASP A 423 -24.03 -2.29 -6.99
N LYS A 424 -24.26 -3.29 -7.86
CA LYS A 424 -24.84 -4.57 -7.45
C LYS A 424 -23.91 -5.36 -6.53
N ALA A 425 -22.61 -5.37 -6.78
CA ALA A 425 -21.64 -6.02 -5.91
C ALA A 425 -21.55 -5.32 -4.55
N ILE A 426 -21.54 -3.99 -4.54
CA ILE A 426 -21.60 -3.15 -3.33
C ILE A 426 -22.89 -3.45 -2.55
N GLY A 427 -24.05 -3.52 -3.20
CA GLY A 427 -25.31 -3.84 -2.53
C GLY A 427 -25.31 -5.22 -1.86
N ARG A 428 -24.73 -6.24 -2.51
CA ARG A 428 -24.55 -7.58 -1.90
C ARG A 428 -23.62 -7.54 -0.69
N TRP A 429 -22.60 -6.67 -0.73
CA TRP A 429 -21.73 -6.45 0.41
C TRP A 429 -22.49 -5.78 1.55
N ASP A 430 -23.29 -4.74 1.27
CA ASP A 430 -24.09 -4.05 2.29
C ASP A 430 -25.07 -5.02 2.98
N GLU A 431 -25.73 -5.89 2.21
CA GLU A 431 -26.60 -6.95 2.69
C GLU A 431 -25.84 -7.96 3.57
N ALA A 432 -24.71 -8.47 3.10
CA ALA A 432 -23.90 -9.43 3.85
C ALA A 432 -23.34 -8.82 5.16
N PHE A 433 -22.96 -7.55 5.12
CA PHE A 433 -22.52 -6.84 6.32
C PHE A 433 -23.66 -6.69 7.32
N ALA A 434 -24.85 -6.31 6.88
CA ALA A 434 -26.04 -6.22 7.73
C ALA A 434 -26.37 -7.58 8.36
N ALA A 435 -26.30 -8.67 7.59
CA ALA A 435 -26.49 -10.03 8.10
C ALA A 435 -25.46 -10.39 9.19
N ALA A 436 -24.17 -10.12 8.97
CA ALA A 436 -23.13 -10.34 9.98
C ALA A 436 -23.33 -9.45 11.21
N ALA A 437 -23.72 -8.18 11.01
CA ALA A 437 -23.98 -7.26 12.10
C ALA A 437 -25.08 -7.80 13.02
N ALA A 438 -26.17 -8.31 12.45
CA ALA A 438 -27.31 -8.85 13.19
C ALA A 438 -26.99 -9.96 14.20
N LEU A 439 -25.82 -10.61 14.05
CA LEU A 439 -25.39 -11.75 14.84
C LEU A 439 -24.30 -11.43 15.86
N VAL A 440 -23.70 -10.23 15.82
CA VAL A 440 -22.58 -9.87 16.71
C VAL A 440 -23.00 -8.96 17.86
N PRO A 441 -22.31 -9.04 19.03
CA PRO A 441 -22.49 -8.07 20.09
C PRO A 441 -22.16 -6.64 19.62
N GLY A 442 -22.95 -5.66 20.06
CA GLY A 442 -22.77 -4.27 19.61
C GLY A 442 -21.42 -3.65 20.00
N ASN A 443 -20.80 -4.11 21.09
CA ASN A 443 -19.45 -3.68 21.47
C ASN A 443 -18.39 -4.17 20.47
N ASP A 444 -18.54 -5.40 19.99
CA ASP A 444 -17.61 -6.02 19.04
C ASP A 444 -17.72 -5.36 17.67
N MET A 445 -18.96 -5.11 17.22
CA MET A 445 -19.21 -4.30 16.03
C MET A 445 -18.59 -2.90 16.16
N TYR A 446 -18.85 -2.22 17.29
CA TYR A 446 -18.28 -0.89 17.55
C TYR A 446 -16.74 -0.91 17.48
N LEU A 447 -16.09 -1.89 18.10
CA LEU A 447 -14.63 -2.05 18.07
C LEU A 447 -14.11 -2.33 16.65
N ALA A 448 -14.75 -3.24 15.92
CA ALA A 448 -14.35 -3.62 14.57
C ALA A 448 -14.33 -2.43 13.61
N LEU A 449 -15.25 -1.48 13.78
CA LEU A 449 -15.36 -0.30 12.91
C LEU A 449 -14.17 0.68 13.00
N HIS A 450 -13.42 0.69 14.10
CA HIS A 450 -12.28 1.61 14.29
C HIS A 450 -10.95 0.94 14.67
N ALA A 451 -10.91 -0.38 14.87
CA ALA A 451 -9.73 -1.12 15.34
C ALA A 451 -8.44 -0.91 14.52
N PHE A 452 -8.56 -0.60 13.22
CA PHE A 452 -7.42 -0.40 12.31
C PHE A 452 -7.19 1.05 11.89
N HIS A 453 -7.96 1.98 12.44
CA HIS A 453 -7.77 3.38 12.14
C HIS A 453 -6.78 3.97 13.15
N ARG A 454 -6.00 4.96 12.70
CA ARG A 454 -5.12 5.71 13.59
C ARG A 454 -5.97 6.67 14.40
N LEU A 455 -5.81 6.66 15.72
CA LEU A 455 -6.42 7.68 16.58
C LEU A 455 -5.69 9.01 16.36
N ASP A 456 -6.36 9.97 15.75
CA ASP A 456 -5.79 11.28 15.44
C ASP A 456 -6.01 12.27 16.60
N SER A 457 -7.20 12.26 17.20
CA SER A 457 -7.49 13.09 18.36
C SER A 457 -8.55 12.48 19.27
N HIS A 458 -8.49 12.87 20.54
CA HIS A 458 -9.52 12.57 21.53
C HIS A 458 -9.92 13.86 22.25
N GLY A 459 -11.19 13.98 22.59
CA GLY A 459 -11.71 15.12 23.32
C GLY A 459 -12.97 14.77 24.09
N LEU A 460 -13.45 15.71 24.89
CA LEU A 460 -14.73 15.62 25.57
C LEU A 460 -15.71 16.57 24.88
N GLU A 461 -16.82 16.06 24.36
CA GLU A 461 -17.81 16.88 23.65
C GLU A 461 -19.23 16.50 24.07
N GLY A 462 -19.89 17.44 24.75
CA GLY A 462 -21.27 17.28 25.20
C GLY A 462 -21.45 16.27 26.33
N SER A 463 -22.72 15.98 26.61
CA SER A 463 -23.13 15.08 27.68
C SER A 463 -23.86 13.87 27.11
N CYS A 464 -23.65 12.72 27.73
CA CYS A 464 -24.32 11.49 27.37
C CYS A 464 -25.82 11.69 27.54
N PRO A 465 -26.63 11.50 26.48
CA PRO A 465 -28.09 11.68 26.59
C PRO A 465 -28.73 10.67 27.55
N ARG A 466 -27.99 9.64 27.99
CA ARG A 466 -28.45 8.58 28.88
C ARG A 466 -28.20 8.86 30.36
N CYS A 467 -27.02 9.37 30.72
CA CYS A 467 -26.61 9.53 32.13
C CYS A 467 -26.08 10.93 32.48
N GLY A 468 -26.01 11.85 31.51
CA GLY A 468 -25.46 13.20 31.70
C GLY A 468 -23.93 13.27 31.80
N SER A 469 -23.23 12.14 31.95
CA SER A 469 -21.76 12.10 31.98
C SER A 469 -21.14 12.61 30.68
N GLU A 470 -19.95 13.20 30.76
CA GLU A 470 -19.20 13.67 29.57
C GLU A 470 -18.96 12.53 28.56
N LEU A 471 -19.07 12.87 27.28
CA LEU A 471 -18.80 11.95 26.17
C LEU A 471 -17.37 12.11 25.69
N GLY A 472 -16.61 11.01 25.69
CA GLY A 472 -15.36 10.92 24.96
C GLY A 472 -15.66 10.81 23.46
N VAL A 473 -15.15 11.76 22.69
CA VAL A 473 -15.20 11.76 21.22
C VAL A 473 -13.81 11.48 20.68
N PHE A 474 -13.73 10.44 19.86
CA PHE A 474 -12.51 9.92 19.26
C PHE A 474 -12.60 10.11 17.76
N ARG A 475 -11.59 10.77 17.19
CA ARG A 475 -11.47 10.96 15.74
C ARG A 475 -10.37 10.06 15.23
N TYR A 476 -10.75 9.21 14.30
CA TYR A 476 -9.89 8.21 13.70
C TYR A 476 -9.68 8.51 12.23
N THR A 477 -8.48 8.29 11.71
CA THR A 477 -8.18 8.40 10.28
C THR A 477 -7.78 7.05 9.72
N ASP A 478 -8.31 6.71 8.55
CA ASP A 478 -7.87 5.51 7.83
C ASP A 478 -6.47 5.80 7.24
N PRO A 479 -5.43 5.03 7.60
CA PRO A 479 -4.08 5.26 7.09
C PRO A 479 -3.97 5.11 5.56
N GLU A 480 -4.90 4.38 4.92
CA GLU A 480 -4.93 4.20 3.46
C GLU A 480 -5.81 5.24 2.76
N LEU A 481 -6.70 5.90 3.50
CA LEU A 481 -7.63 6.91 2.99
C LEU A 481 -7.51 8.17 3.85
N ALA A 482 -6.41 8.91 3.70
CA ALA A 482 -6.06 10.06 4.56
C ALA A 482 -7.14 11.18 4.65
N HIS A 483 -8.12 11.19 3.73
CA HIS A 483 -9.26 12.12 3.73
C HIS A 483 -10.52 11.56 4.42
N TRP A 484 -10.48 10.32 4.89
CA TRP A 484 -11.59 9.63 5.55
C TRP A 484 -11.36 9.60 7.05
N GLN A 485 -12.11 10.44 7.76
CA GLN A 485 -12.17 10.41 9.21
C GLN A 485 -13.42 9.69 9.68
N ARG A 486 -13.30 8.98 10.81
CA ARG A 486 -14.41 8.41 11.55
C ARG A 486 -14.49 9.04 12.92
N ILE A 487 -15.71 9.26 13.38
CA ILE A 487 -15.99 9.87 14.67
C ILE A 487 -16.73 8.84 15.51
N ALA A 488 -16.08 8.40 16.59
CA ALA A 488 -16.70 7.51 17.57
C ALA A 488 -16.96 8.28 18.86
N ALA A 489 -18.12 8.08 19.47
CA ALA A 489 -18.44 8.63 20.79
C ALA A 489 -18.72 7.51 21.79
N LYS A 490 -18.07 7.59 22.95
CA LYS A 490 -18.21 6.64 24.05
C LYS A 490 -18.45 7.40 25.35
N CYS A 491 -19.44 6.95 26.11
CA CYS A 491 -19.60 7.36 27.49
C CYS A 491 -18.85 6.38 28.39
N TRP A 492 -18.08 6.89 29.35
CA TRP A 492 -17.35 6.04 30.28
C TRP A 492 -18.28 5.17 31.14
N GLN A 493 -19.48 5.66 31.48
CA GLN A 493 -20.51 4.88 32.19
C GLN A 493 -21.36 4.04 31.24
N CYS A 494 -21.78 4.63 30.11
CA CYS A 494 -22.79 4.05 29.25
C CYS A 494 -22.25 3.11 28.16
N GLY A 495 -20.95 3.12 27.91
CA GLY A 495 -20.32 2.39 26.81
C GLY A 495 -20.45 3.12 25.46
N PRO A 496 -20.36 2.39 24.35
CA PRO A 496 -20.54 2.95 23.00
C PRO A 496 -21.86 3.70 22.86
N ILE A 497 -21.79 4.88 22.23
CA ILE A 497 -22.96 5.71 21.96
C ILE A 497 -23.24 5.74 20.47
N ARG A 498 -22.23 6.12 19.67
CA ARG A 498 -22.34 6.22 18.21
C ARG A 498 -20.99 6.13 17.55
N GLU A 499 -21.01 5.81 16.27
CA GLU A 499 -19.85 5.75 15.41
C GLU A 499 -20.30 6.00 13.95
N ALA A 500 -19.65 6.92 13.25
CA ALA A 500 -19.97 7.27 11.86
C ALA A 500 -18.75 7.81 11.12
N ALA A 501 -18.77 7.73 9.78
CA ALA A 501 -17.85 8.50 8.96
C ALA A 501 -18.13 10.01 9.12
N GLN A 502 -17.10 10.86 9.10
CA GLN A 502 -17.24 12.31 9.27
C GLN A 502 -18.19 12.96 8.24
N SER A 503 -18.15 12.47 7.01
CA SER A 503 -19.04 12.88 5.91
C SER A 503 -20.27 11.96 5.74
N GLY A 504 -20.39 10.93 6.58
CA GLY A 504 -21.48 9.96 6.50
C GLY A 504 -22.68 10.32 7.37
N PRO A 505 -23.72 9.48 7.34
CA PRO A 505 -24.90 9.69 8.16
C PRO A 505 -24.64 9.43 9.64
N ASP A 506 -25.18 10.28 10.51
CA ASP A 506 -25.08 10.18 11.97
C ASP A 506 -26.42 9.67 12.52
N LEU A 507 -26.41 8.44 13.04
CA LEU A 507 -27.59 7.79 13.59
C LEU A 507 -27.73 8.03 15.09
N SER A 508 -28.96 8.19 15.53
CA SER A 508 -29.33 8.26 16.95
C SER A 508 -30.53 7.37 17.21
N ILE A 509 -30.42 6.53 18.24
CA ILE A 509 -31.50 5.66 18.70
C ILE A 509 -31.88 6.01 20.15
N ALA A 510 -33.19 6.13 20.39
CA ALA A 510 -33.75 6.42 21.70
C ALA A 510 -34.80 5.39 22.08
N VAL A 511 -34.81 5.00 23.35
CA VAL A 511 -35.83 4.14 23.95
C VAL A 511 -36.29 4.83 25.23
N SER A 512 -37.60 4.91 25.46
CA SER A 512 -38.19 5.60 26.60
C SER A 512 -38.90 4.63 27.54
N GLY A 513 -38.67 4.81 28.85
CA GLY A 513 -39.33 4.04 29.91
C GLY A 513 -38.52 2.86 30.41
N THR A 514 -39.19 2.04 31.21
CA THR A 514 -38.69 0.77 31.77
C THR A 514 -39.65 -0.32 31.33
N TYR A 515 -39.12 -1.46 30.89
CA TYR A 515 -39.91 -2.52 30.27
C TYR A 515 -39.98 -3.76 31.18
N GLU A 516 -41.15 -4.39 31.21
CA GLU A 516 -41.30 -5.72 31.82
C GLU A 516 -40.73 -6.81 30.90
N PRO A 517 -40.21 -7.93 31.44
CA PRO A 517 -39.80 -9.08 30.64
C PRO A 517 -40.92 -9.59 29.72
N GLY A 518 -40.62 -9.78 28.44
CA GLY A 518 -41.61 -10.14 27.40
C GLY A 518 -42.37 -8.95 26.81
N ALA A 519 -42.16 -7.72 27.29
CA ALA A 519 -42.80 -6.54 26.72
C ALA A 519 -42.20 -6.18 25.36
N SER A 520 -43.06 -5.73 24.44
CA SER A 520 -42.65 -5.10 23.18
C SER A 520 -42.21 -3.65 23.44
N MET A 521 -41.08 -3.26 22.86
CA MET A 521 -40.55 -1.89 22.85
C MET A 521 -40.55 -1.33 21.44
N ARG A 522 -40.63 -0.01 21.33
CA ARG A 522 -40.62 0.74 20.06
C ARG A 522 -39.49 1.77 20.06
N PRO A 523 -38.25 1.36 19.74
CA PRO A 523 -37.13 2.29 19.65
C PRO A 523 -37.39 3.34 18.57
N ARG A 524 -37.10 4.60 18.88
CA ARG A 524 -37.16 5.68 17.92
C ARG A 524 -35.78 5.90 17.31
N LEU A 525 -35.66 5.67 16.01
CA LEU A 525 -34.46 5.97 15.25
C LEU A 525 -34.59 7.35 14.59
N THR A 526 -33.50 8.10 14.57
CA THR A 526 -33.37 9.38 13.85
C THR A 526 -32.01 9.42 13.17
N ALA A 527 -31.95 10.07 12.01
CA ALA A 527 -30.71 10.24 11.25
C ALA A 527 -30.46 11.72 10.96
N ARG A 528 -29.19 12.12 11.05
CA ARG A 528 -28.72 13.40 10.49
C ARG A 528 -27.73 13.08 9.38
N ALA A 529 -28.06 13.46 8.16
CA ALA A 529 -27.22 13.22 7.00
C ALA A 529 -27.37 14.34 5.98
N ALA A 530 -26.35 14.53 5.16
CA ALA A 530 -26.43 15.41 4.00
C ALA A 530 -27.47 14.89 2.97
N PRO A 531 -28.02 15.75 2.10
CA PRO A 531 -29.13 15.39 1.21
C PRO A 531 -28.87 14.13 0.37
N GLU A 532 -27.63 13.93 -0.09
CA GLU A 532 -27.22 12.77 -0.90
C GLU A 532 -27.37 11.42 -0.19
N TRP A 533 -27.44 11.42 1.15
CA TRP A 533 -27.65 10.22 1.95
C TRP A 533 -29.12 9.98 2.31
N GLN A 534 -29.97 11.01 2.22
CA GLN A 534 -31.36 10.93 2.70
C GLN A 534 -32.18 9.93 1.90
N ASP A 535 -32.05 9.97 0.57
CA ASP A 535 -32.82 9.15 -0.37
C ASP A 535 -32.11 7.86 -0.78
N ARG A 536 -30.90 7.63 -0.25
CA ARG A 536 -30.11 6.45 -0.59
C ARG A 536 -30.65 5.23 0.16
N ALA A 537 -31.00 4.18 -0.58
CA ALA A 537 -31.39 2.90 0.02
C ALA A 537 -30.21 2.27 0.77
N GLY A 538 -30.48 1.67 1.93
CA GLY A 538 -29.51 0.95 2.73
C GLY A 538 -30.17 -0.11 3.59
N HIS A 539 -29.34 -0.92 4.23
CA HIS A 539 -29.78 -2.00 5.12
C HIS A 539 -29.68 -1.53 6.58
N LEU A 540 -30.82 -1.47 7.26
CA LEU A 540 -30.93 -1.18 8.68
C LEU A 540 -31.06 -2.49 9.46
N VAL A 541 -30.24 -2.61 10.49
CA VAL A 541 -30.28 -3.68 11.48
C VAL A 541 -30.41 -3.06 12.85
N VAL A 542 -31.36 -3.54 13.65
CA VAL A 542 -31.52 -3.13 15.05
C VAL A 542 -31.59 -4.37 15.91
N VAL A 543 -30.69 -4.46 16.89
CA VAL A 543 -30.54 -5.65 17.74
C VAL A 543 -30.66 -5.26 19.19
N LEU A 544 -31.47 -6.02 19.91
CA LEU A 544 -31.55 -6.04 21.35
C LEU A 544 -30.70 -7.19 21.88
N HIS A 545 -29.76 -6.92 22.77
CA HIS A 545 -28.99 -7.95 23.46
C HIS A 545 -29.00 -7.74 24.98
N ASP A 546 -28.81 -8.83 25.72
CA ASP A 546 -28.61 -8.79 27.17
C ASP A 546 -27.18 -8.31 27.48
N ARG A 547 -27.04 -7.31 28.37
CA ARG A 547 -25.70 -6.73 28.64
C ARG A 547 -24.75 -7.73 29.28
N LEU A 548 -25.28 -8.63 30.12
CA LEU A 548 -24.50 -9.51 30.97
C LEU A 548 -24.10 -10.79 30.23
N THR A 549 -25.02 -11.38 29.46
CA THR A 549 -24.75 -12.60 28.70
C THR A 549 -24.28 -12.34 27.27
N GLU A 550 -24.45 -11.11 26.78
CA GLU A 550 -24.19 -10.71 25.38
C GLU A 550 -25.03 -11.49 24.35
N GLU A 551 -26.07 -12.19 24.82
CA GLU A 551 -27.01 -12.95 23.99
C GLU A 551 -27.94 -12.00 23.21
N VAL A 552 -28.09 -12.26 21.91
CA VAL A 552 -29.06 -11.58 21.04
C VAL A 552 -30.46 -12.04 21.40
N LEU A 553 -31.32 -11.09 21.82
CA LEU A 553 -32.68 -11.37 22.28
C LEU A 553 -33.72 -11.13 21.18
N SER A 554 -33.52 -10.10 20.37
CA SER A 554 -34.45 -9.72 19.31
C SER A 554 -33.69 -8.93 18.24
N THR A 555 -34.01 -9.19 16.98
CA THR A 555 -33.39 -8.54 15.83
C THR A 555 -34.49 -8.06 14.89
N PHE A 556 -34.34 -6.82 14.42
CA PHE A 556 -35.13 -6.21 13.37
C PHE A 556 -34.21 -5.90 12.18
N GLN A 557 -34.66 -6.22 10.97
CA GLN A 557 -33.96 -5.91 9.73
C GLN A 557 -34.94 -5.28 8.73
N ALA A 558 -34.49 -4.25 8.01
CA ALA A 558 -35.24 -3.65 6.92
C ALA A 558 -34.30 -3.01 5.90
N GLU A 559 -34.72 -3.00 4.65
CA GLU A 559 -34.18 -2.07 3.64
C GLU A 559 -34.95 -0.76 3.74
N CYS A 560 -34.24 0.35 3.92
CA CYS A 560 -34.86 1.67 4.06
C CYS A 560 -33.92 2.81 3.64
N THR A 561 -34.51 3.97 3.35
CA THR A 561 -33.78 5.23 3.23
C THR A 561 -33.71 5.94 4.59
N LEU A 562 -32.85 6.96 4.73
CA LEU A 562 -32.78 7.72 5.98
C LEU A 562 -33.95 8.71 6.14
N ALA A 563 -34.60 9.09 5.04
CA ALA A 563 -35.82 9.89 5.05
C ALA A 563 -37.04 9.10 5.54
N GLU A 564 -37.07 7.78 5.30
CA GLU A 564 -38.21 6.90 5.58
C GLU A 564 -37.80 5.74 6.50
N LEU A 565 -37.31 6.07 7.71
CA LEU A 565 -36.95 5.07 8.71
C LEU A 565 -38.20 4.30 9.20
N PRO A 566 -38.15 2.95 9.27
CA PRO A 566 -39.29 2.14 9.65
C PRO A 566 -39.64 2.26 11.14
N ASP A 567 -40.89 1.92 11.48
CA ASP A 567 -41.34 1.75 12.86
C ASP A 567 -40.82 0.41 13.41
N ILE A 568 -39.87 0.50 14.34
CA ILE A 568 -39.14 -0.66 14.88
C ILE A 568 -39.90 -1.22 16.07
N VAL A 569 -40.13 -2.53 16.09
CA VAL A 569 -40.69 -3.26 17.23
C VAL A 569 -39.70 -4.35 17.63
N LEU A 570 -39.26 -4.34 18.89
CA LEU A 570 -38.40 -5.37 19.49
C LEU A 570 -39.08 -5.95 20.72
N GLU A 571 -38.80 -7.20 21.05
CA GLU A 571 -39.35 -7.86 22.24
C GLU A 571 -38.24 -8.13 23.26
N THR A 572 -38.47 -7.74 24.51
CA THR A 572 -37.59 -8.13 25.62
C THR A 572 -37.72 -9.63 25.90
N ALA A 573 -36.66 -10.28 26.36
CA ALA A 573 -36.74 -11.69 26.73
C ALA A 573 -37.72 -11.91 27.90
N ALA A 574 -38.57 -12.94 27.80
CA ALA A 574 -39.53 -13.31 28.85
C ALA A 574 -38.86 -13.70 30.18
N LYS A 575 -37.58 -14.09 30.15
CA LYS A 575 -36.75 -14.38 31.33
C LYS A 575 -35.52 -13.47 31.33
N GLY A 576 -35.68 -12.26 31.85
CA GLY A 576 -34.57 -11.31 31.98
C GLY A 576 -33.53 -11.79 32.99
N ARG A 577 -32.30 -12.03 32.55
CA ARG A 577 -31.15 -12.32 33.43
C ARG A 577 -30.48 -11.04 33.94
N SER A 578 -30.58 -9.96 33.16
CA SER A 578 -30.13 -8.61 33.53
C SER A 578 -31.30 -7.63 33.68
N ASP A 579 -31.08 -6.60 34.48
CA ASP A 579 -31.91 -5.39 34.59
C ASP A 579 -31.55 -4.34 33.51
N LEU A 580 -30.60 -4.67 32.64
CA LEU A 580 -30.04 -3.77 31.64
C LEU A 580 -29.78 -4.50 30.32
N GLN A 581 -30.57 -4.16 29.31
CA GLN A 581 -30.34 -4.57 27.94
C GLN A 581 -29.76 -3.42 27.13
N ILE A 582 -29.17 -3.74 25.99
CA ILE A 582 -28.68 -2.75 25.02
C ILE A 582 -29.40 -2.97 23.71
N VAL A 583 -29.95 -1.88 23.17
CA VAL A 583 -30.36 -1.83 21.77
C VAL A 583 -29.26 -1.12 21.01
N TRP A 584 -28.84 -1.68 19.89
CA TRP A 584 -27.97 -0.99 18.95
C TRP A 584 -28.52 -1.10 17.55
N ALA A 585 -28.17 -0.14 16.71
CA ALA A 585 -28.57 -0.06 15.33
C ALA A 585 -27.36 0.17 14.45
N VAL A 586 -27.34 -0.52 13.31
CA VAL A 586 -26.38 -0.35 12.23
C VAL A 586 -27.16 -0.04 10.97
N TRP A 587 -26.75 0.99 10.24
CA TRP A 587 -27.20 1.22 8.88
C TRP A 587 -26.01 1.16 7.94
N VAL A 588 -26.18 0.46 6.83
CA VAL A 588 -25.15 0.25 5.82
C VAL A 588 -25.69 0.65 4.45
N SER A 589 -24.94 1.49 3.74
CA SER A 589 -25.20 1.77 2.32
C SER A 589 -23.94 2.23 1.64
N GLY A 590 -23.64 1.66 0.47
CA GLY A 590 -22.47 2.04 -0.28
C GLY A 590 -21.18 1.77 0.45
N MET A 591 -21.12 0.67 1.21
CA MET A 591 -20.02 0.33 2.11
C MET A 591 -19.74 1.36 3.22
N THR A 592 -20.64 2.33 3.40
CA THR A 592 -20.62 3.27 4.52
C THR A 592 -21.48 2.73 5.64
N VAL A 593 -20.85 2.56 6.81
CA VAL A 593 -21.49 2.02 8.01
C VAL A 593 -21.66 3.13 9.03
N SER A 594 -22.85 3.21 9.62
CA SER A 594 -23.17 4.07 10.77
C SER A 594 -23.74 3.22 11.89
N PHE A 595 -23.24 3.44 13.10
CA PHE A 595 -23.59 2.68 14.29
C PHE A 595 -24.12 3.62 15.38
N THR A 596 -25.16 3.18 16.09
CA THR A 596 -25.66 3.87 17.28
C THR A 596 -26.16 2.85 18.30
N ALA A 597 -26.11 3.20 19.58
CA ALA A 597 -26.62 2.34 20.64
C ALA A 597 -27.44 3.12 21.65
N THR A 598 -28.24 2.40 22.43
CA THR A 598 -28.88 2.89 23.64
C THR A 598 -29.09 1.77 24.67
N ARG A 599 -29.34 2.17 25.91
CA ARG A 599 -29.64 1.25 27.00
C ARG A 599 -31.15 1.12 27.17
N VAL A 600 -31.60 -0.06 27.53
CA VAL A 600 -32.98 -0.36 27.84
C VAL A 600 -33.06 -0.89 29.26
N PRO A 601 -33.61 -0.12 30.20
CA PRO A 601 -33.89 -0.59 31.54
C PRO A 601 -35.02 -1.64 31.50
N VAL A 602 -34.78 -2.79 32.13
CA VAL A 602 -35.77 -3.87 32.24
C VAL A 602 -36.01 -4.18 33.72
N THR A 603 -37.27 -4.32 34.12
CA THR A 603 -37.59 -4.73 35.49
C THR A 603 -37.13 -6.16 35.72
N ARG A 604 -36.47 -6.39 36.85
CA ARG A 604 -35.94 -7.71 37.18
C ARG A 604 -37.04 -8.55 37.82
N THR A 605 -37.36 -9.69 37.23
CA THR A 605 -38.15 -10.71 37.93
C THR A 605 -37.24 -11.35 38.98
N ILE A 606 -37.42 -11.00 40.25
CA ILE A 606 -36.76 -11.70 41.36
C ILE A 606 -37.50 -13.03 41.52
N TYR A 607 -36.90 -14.11 41.00
CA TYR A 607 -37.37 -15.48 41.22
C TYR A 607 -36.82 -16.05 42.53
#